data_AF-H0TZN3-F1
#
_entry.id   AF-H0TZN3-F1
#
_cell.length_a   1.000
_cell.length_b   1.000
_cell.length_c   1.000
_cell.angle_alpha   90.00
_cell.angle_beta   90.00
_cell.angle_gamma   90.00
#
_symmetry.space_group_name_H-M   'P 1'
#
loop_
_entity.id
_entity.type
_entity.pdbx_description
1 polymer ?
#
loop_
_entity_poly.entity_id
_entity_poly.type
_entity_poly.pdbx_seq_one_letter_code
_entity_poly.pdbx_strand_id
1 'polypeptide(L)'
;MRHRFGATALALLAIASAAAQAKAEQPADYCRRVGNDDAPRDLPPDMAPAVAKLFELSGPEEAADAAVYRCAGGKPLACYVGANLPCAKIATSRTNEAVSRYCRENPGGTVPAAVSGHDTLFEWRCVGKDALAGKPLWHLDARGFAIELWKPLP
;
A
#
# COMPACT_ATOMS: atom_id res chain seq x y z
N MET A 1 -47.64 62.09 22.71
CA MET A 1 -46.84 62.19 21.47
C MET A 1 -45.56 61.38 21.62
N ARG A 2 -45.38 60.40 20.74
CA ARG A 2 -44.11 59.88 20.16
C ARG A 2 -42.98 59.36 21.08
N HIS A 3 -42.87 58.03 21.03
CA HIS A 3 -41.72 57.12 21.18
C HIS A 3 -40.29 57.71 21.16
N ARG A 4 -39.39 57.04 21.91
CA ARG A 4 -38.20 56.39 21.34
C ARG A 4 -37.59 55.35 22.28
N PHE A 5 -37.71 54.09 21.86
CA PHE A 5 -36.89 52.96 22.31
C PHE A 5 -35.44 53.19 21.85
N GLY A 6 -34.48 53.04 22.76
CA GLY A 6 -33.04 53.02 22.44
C GLY A 6 -32.49 51.63 22.72
N ALA A 7 -32.50 50.80 21.68
CA ALA A 7 -32.09 49.41 21.68
C ALA A 7 -30.55 49.27 21.66
N THR A 8 -30.06 48.42 22.56
CA THR A 8 -29.06 47.37 22.32
C THR A 8 -27.68 47.78 21.77
N ALA A 9 -26.69 47.82 22.66
CA ALA A 9 -25.28 47.65 22.31
C ALA A 9 -25.03 46.18 21.97
N LEU A 10 -24.90 45.87 20.67
CA LEU A 10 -24.40 44.59 20.17
C LEU A 10 -23.19 44.88 19.29
N ALA A 11 -21.99 44.59 19.78
CA ALA A 11 -20.82 44.36 18.94
C ALA A 11 -19.70 43.76 19.79
N LEU A 12 -19.67 42.44 19.93
CA LEU A 12 -18.47 41.73 20.33
C LEU A 12 -18.43 40.33 19.71
N LEU A 13 -17.24 40.02 19.18
CA LEU A 13 -16.72 38.74 18.71
C LEU A 13 -17.15 38.27 17.32
N ALA A 14 -16.46 38.81 16.31
CA ALA A 14 -16.15 38.04 15.13
C ALA A 14 -15.26 36.86 15.56
N ILE A 15 -15.86 35.67 15.72
CA ILE A 15 -15.12 34.43 15.90
C ILE A 15 -14.52 34.09 14.54
N ALA A 16 -13.25 34.40 14.34
CA ALA A 16 -12.49 33.91 13.21
C ALA A 16 -12.27 32.40 13.45
N SER A 17 -13.13 31.57 12.87
CA SER A 17 -12.95 30.12 12.85
C SER A 17 -11.76 29.78 11.95
N ALA A 18 -10.56 29.83 12.52
CA ALA A 18 -9.40 29.17 11.93
C ALA A 18 -9.62 27.65 12.08
N ALA A 19 -10.33 27.07 11.12
CA ALA A 19 -10.28 25.63 10.91
C ALA A 19 -8.84 25.30 10.52
N ALA A 20 -8.02 24.95 11.51
CA ALA A 20 -6.73 24.35 11.28
C ALA A 20 -7.01 23.01 10.57
N GLN A 21 -6.90 22.99 9.25
CA GLN A 21 -6.76 21.75 8.51
C GLN A 21 -5.56 21.05 9.11
N ALA A 22 -5.81 19.96 9.86
CA ALA A 22 -4.75 19.15 10.42
C ALA A 22 -3.88 18.69 9.24
N LYS A 23 -2.66 19.20 9.18
CA LYS A 23 -1.70 18.80 8.15
C LYS A 23 -1.51 17.29 8.30
N ALA A 24 -1.73 16.53 7.23
CA ALA A 24 -1.50 15.10 7.24
C ALA A 24 -0.08 14.83 7.74
N GLU A 25 0.06 13.90 8.68
CA GLU A 25 1.36 13.55 9.24
C GLU A 25 2.25 12.99 8.13
N GLN A 26 3.50 13.45 8.09
CA GLN A 26 4.47 13.00 7.09
C GLN A 26 4.91 11.56 7.40
N PRO A 27 4.98 10.66 6.41
CA PRO A 27 5.35 9.25 6.61
C PRO A 27 6.67 9.06 7.37
N ALA A 28 7.65 9.93 7.17
CA ALA A 28 8.91 9.89 7.90
C ALA A 28 8.74 10.09 9.42
N ASP A 29 7.84 10.98 9.84
CA ASP A 29 7.56 11.24 11.26
C ASP A 29 6.74 10.11 11.87
N TYR A 30 5.73 9.65 11.13
CA TYR A 30 4.91 8.50 11.51
C TYR A 30 5.79 7.25 11.71
N CYS A 31 6.58 6.88 10.71
CA CYS A 31 7.42 5.68 10.77
C CYS A 31 8.48 5.76 11.86
N ARG A 32 9.13 6.92 12.06
CA ARG A 32 10.10 7.10 13.15
C ARG A 32 9.50 6.83 14.52
N ARG A 33 8.22 7.18 14.73
CA ARG A 33 7.52 6.94 16.00
C ARG A 33 7.14 5.47 16.19
N VAL A 34 6.58 4.83 15.16
CA VAL A 34 6.02 3.47 15.29
C VAL A 34 7.05 2.36 15.05
N GLY A 35 8.16 2.68 14.40
CA GLY A 35 9.18 1.71 13.99
C GLY A 35 8.68 0.86 12.83
N ASN A 36 7.92 -0.20 13.13
CA ASN A 36 7.34 -1.09 12.13
C ASN A 36 5.83 -0.94 12.10
N ASP A 37 5.28 -0.81 10.90
CA ASP A 37 3.86 -0.90 10.63
C ASP A 37 3.70 -1.60 9.28
N ASP A 38 3.23 -2.85 9.33
CA ASP A 38 3.08 -3.71 8.17
C ASP A 38 1.83 -3.37 7.35
N ALA A 39 0.91 -2.55 7.87
CA ALA A 39 -0.31 -2.18 7.15
C ALA A 39 0.02 -1.18 6.03
N PRO A 40 -0.27 -1.49 4.76
CA PRO A 40 -0.18 -0.51 3.69
C PRO A 40 -1.11 0.67 3.95
N ARG A 41 -0.62 1.88 3.67
CA ARG A 41 -1.31 3.15 3.87
C ARG A 41 -1.28 3.97 2.59
N ASP A 42 -2.31 4.77 2.39
CA ASP A 42 -2.40 5.68 1.25
C ASP A 42 -1.24 6.67 1.24
N LEU A 43 -0.71 6.94 0.05
CA LEU A 43 0.36 7.90 -0.12
C LEU A 43 -0.15 9.34 0.10
N PRO A 44 0.52 10.16 0.91
CA PRO A 44 0.21 11.59 0.97
C PRO A 44 0.35 12.27 -0.41
N PRO A 45 -0.58 13.15 -0.80
CA PRO A 45 -0.57 13.74 -2.15
C PRO A 45 0.71 14.49 -2.52
N ASP A 46 1.39 15.10 -1.55
CA ASP A 46 2.65 15.82 -1.74
C ASP A 46 3.84 14.90 -2.05
N MET A 47 3.74 13.61 -1.74
CA MET A 47 4.74 12.60 -2.08
C MET A 47 4.55 11.98 -3.46
N ALA A 48 3.38 12.15 -4.08
CA ALA A 48 3.06 11.52 -5.36
C ALA A 48 4.06 11.82 -6.50
N PRO A 49 4.58 13.06 -6.67
CA PRO A 49 5.62 13.32 -7.69
C PRO A 49 6.93 12.58 -7.42
N ALA A 50 7.34 12.45 -6.16
CA ALA A 50 8.55 11.73 -5.80
C ALA A 50 8.41 10.22 -6.04
N VAL A 51 7.24 9.67 -5.71
CA VAL A 51 6.92 8.25 -5.95
C VAL A 51 6.80 7.94 -7.44
N ALA A 52 6.15 8.80 -8.22
CA ALA A 52 6.09 8.66 -9.67
C ALA A 52 7.49 8.56 -10.27
N LYS A 53 8.42 9.41 -9.83
CA LYS A 53 9.83 9.33 -10.24
C LYS A 53 10.52 8.06 -9.76
N LEU A 54 10.27 7.63 -8.51
CA LEU A 54 10.89 6.44 -7.90
C LEU A 54 10.51 5.14 -8.61
N PHE A 55 9.32 5.07 -9.18
CA PHE A 55 8.79 3.92 -9.90
C PHE A 55 8.69 4.12 -11.42
N GLU A 56 9.20 5.23 -11.95
CA GLU A 56 9.17 5.57 -13.38
C GLU A 56 7.75 5.55 -13.97
N LEU A 57 6.77 6.03 -13.19
CA LEU A 57 5.35 6.09 -13.57
C LEU A 57 5.07 7.25 -14.52
N SER A 58 3.92 7.20 -15.18
CA SER A 58 3.52 8.22 -16.17
C SER A 58 3.29 9.61 -15.56
N GLY A 59 2.97 9.68 -14.27
CA GLY A 59 2.78 10.93 -13.55
C GLY A 59 2.40 10.74 -12.08
N PRO A 60 2.27 11.86 -11.33
CA PRO A 60 1.89 11.84 -9.92
C PRO A 60 0.46 11.33 -9.69
N GLU A 61 -0.44 11.45 -10.66
CA GLU A 61 -1.82 10.92 -10.55
C GLU A 61 -1.80 9.39 -10.40
N GLU A 62 -1.05 8.70 -11.26
CA GLU A 62 -0.88 7.25 -11.19
C GLU A 62 -0.25 6.81 -9.85
N ALA A 63 0.73 7.57 -9.35
CA ALA A 63 1.32 7.30 -8.04
C ALA A 63 0.31 7.50 -6.90
N ALA A 64 -0.53 8.53 -6.96
CA ALA A 64 -1.53 8.81 -5.93
C ALA A 64 -2.60 7.71 -5.86
N ASP A 65 -2.97 7.14 -7.01
CA ASP A 65 -4.03 6.12 -7.10
C ASP A 65 -3.56 4.72 -6.72
N ALA A 66 -2.32 4.36 -7.07
CA ALA A 66 -1.86 2.97 -7.02
C ALA A 66 -0.67 2.74 -6.09
N ALA A 67 -0.04 3.79 -5.53
CA ALA A 67 1.05 3.61 -4.58
C ALA A 67 0.58 3.68 -3.12
N VAL A 68 1.20 2.82 -2.32
CA VAL A 68 1.00 2.75 -0.88
C VAL A 68 2.35 2.83 -0.17
N TYR A 69 2.34 3.13 1.12
CA TYR A 69 3.54 3.04 1.95
C TYR A 69 3.31 2.18 3.18
N ARG A 70 4.42 1.65 3.73
CA ARG A 70 4.47 0.99 5.04
C ARG A 70 5.69 1.47 5.81
N CYS A 71 5.75 1.16 7.11
CA CYS A 71 6.92 1.47 7.93
C CYS A 71 7.77 0.22 8.18
N ALA A 72 9.06 0.31 7.88
CA ALA A 72 10.03 -0.74 8.17
C ALA A 72 11.27 -0.13 8.85
N GLY A 73 11.54 -0.53 10.08
CA GLY A 73 12.71 -0.08 10.85
C GLY A 73 12.76 1.44 11.04
N GLY A 74 11.60 2.08 11.21
CA GLY A 74 11.49 3.52 11.38
C GLY A 74 11.47 4.32 10.07
N LYS A 75 11.57 3.65 8.91
CA LYS A 75 11.64 4.29 7.59
C LYS A 75 10.37 4.03 6.79
N PRO A 76 9.84 5.04 6.09
CA PRO A 76 8.77 4.84 5.13
C PRO A 76 9.30 4.14 3.87
N LEU A 77 8.64 3.06 3.45
CA LEU A 77 8.89 2.39 2.17
C LEU A 77 7.62 2.45 1.34
N ALA A 78 7.72 2.86 0.08
CA ALA A 78 6.62 2.84 -0.88
C ALA A 78 6.62 1.56 -1.72
N CYS A 79 5.44 1.19 -2.18
CA CYS A 79 5.21 0.14 -3.17
C CYS A 79 4.12 0.62 -4.13
N TYR A 80 4.28 0.30 -5.41
CA TYR A 80 3.29 0.57 -6.46
C TYR A 80 2.52 -0.71 -6.80
N VAL A 81 1.19 -0.66 -6.68
CA VAL A 81 0.31 -1.79 -6.98
C VAL A 81 0.15 -1.92 -8.48
N GLY A 82 0.59 -3.05 -9.02
CA GLY A 82 0.43 -3.41 -10.44
C GLY A 82 -0.07 -4.84 -10.60
N ALA A 83 -0.34 -5.26 -11.84
CA ALA A 83 -0.99 -6.54 -12.15
C ALA A 83 -0.33 -7.78 -11.53
N ASN A 84 0.98 -7.74 -11.25
CA ASN A 84 1.73 -8.82 -10.59
C ASN A 84 2.69 -8.29 -9.52
N LEU A 85 2.40 -7.11 -8.94
CA LEU A 85 3.26 -6.46 -7.95
C LEU A 85 2.48 -6.35 -6.63
N PRO A 86 2.46 -7.41 -5.80
CA PRO A 86 1.73 -7.39 -4.54
C PRO A 86 2.41 -6.46 -3.53
N CYS A 87 1.75 -5.35 -3.19
CA CYS A 87 2.12 -4.52 -2.04
C CYS A 87 1.58 -5.11 -0.73
N ALA A 88 1.90 -6.39 -0.49
CA ALA A 88 1.43 -7.16 0.65
C ALA A 88 2.53 -8.12 1.15
N LYS A 89 2.24 -8.82 2.25
CA LYS A 89 3.08 -9.95 2.68
C LYS A 89 2.99 -11.07 1.66
N ILE A 90 4.13 -11.71 1.41
CA ILE A 90 4.24 -12.79 0.45
C ILE A 90 3.94 -14.12 1.15
N ALA A 91 3.05 -14.92 0.57
CA ALA A 91 2.70 -16.24 1.04
C ALA A 91 3.86 -17.22 0.82
N THR A 92 4.44 -17.72 1.91
CA THR A 92 5.62 -18.60 1.91
C THR A 92 5.29 -20.09 2.03
N SER A 93 4.01 -20.46 1.96
CA SER A 93 3.60 -21.86 1.99
C SER A 93 4.08 -22.58 0.72
N ARG A 94 4.66 -23.77 0.89
CA ARG A 94 4.97 -24.69 -0.20
C ARG A 94 3.79 -25.58 -0.60
N THR A 95 2.61 -25.33 -0.03
CA THR A 95 1.34 -25.94 -0.43
C THR A 95 0.34 -24.85 -0.81
N ASN A 96 -0.45 -25.12 -1.85
CA ASN A 96 -1.52 -24.25 -2.29
C ASN A 96 -2.68 -25.11 -2.81
N GLU A 97 -3.84 -25.02 -2.17
CA GLU A 97 -5.00 -25.87 -2.48
C GLU A 97 -5.58 -25.56 -3.86
N ALA A 98 -5.64 -24.28 -4.24
CA ALA A 98 -6.13 -23.85 -5.55
C ALA A 98 -5.24 -24.41 -6.67
N VAL A 99 -3.92 -24.33 -6.50
CA VAL A 99 -2.96 -24.93 -7.44
C VAL A 99 -3.08 -26.46 -7.46
N SER A 100 -3.24 -27.09 -6.29
CA SER A 100 -3.40 -28.54 -6.19
C SER A 100 -4.66 -29.02 -6.94
N ARG A 101 -5.77 -28.29 -6.82
CA ARG A 101 -6.99 -28.57 -7.59
C ARG A 101 -6.76 -28.37 -9.09
N TYR A 102 -6.15 -27.25 -9.46
CA TYR A 102 -5.85 -26.94 -10.85
C TYR A 102 -5.00 -28.02 -11.51
N CYS A 103 -3.94 -28.52 -10.86
CA CYS A 103 -3.08 -29.55 -11.43
C CYS A 103 -3.75 -30.92 -11.59
N ARG A 104 -4.74 -31.25 -10.76
CA ARG A 104 -5.55 -32.47 -10.95
C ARG A 104 -6.42 -32.39 -12.21
N GLU A 105 -6.92 -31.21 -12.51
CA GLU A 105 -7.78 -30.91 -13.66
C GLU A 105 -6.96 -30.65 -14.94
N ASN A 106 -5.73 -30.15 -14.79
CA ASN A 106 -4.84 -29.73 -15.88
C ASN A 106 -3.44 -30.39 -15.75
N PRO A 107 -3.31 -31.71 -15.95
CA PRO A 107 -2.07 -32.40 -15.67
C PRO A 107 -0.91 -31.90 -16.55
N GLY A 108 0.22 -31.54 -15.94
CA GLY A 108 1.40 -31.01 -16.63
C GLY A 108 1.27 -29.59 -17.19
N GLY A 109 0.18 -28.87 -16.89
CA GLY A 109 -0.04 -27.50 -17.31
C GLY A 109 0.79 -26.45 -16.55
N THR A 110 0.89 -25.25 -17.14
CA THR A 110 1.42 -24.05 -16.49
C THR A 110 0.35 -23.46 -15.57
N VAL A 111 0.72 -23.10 -14.34
CA VAL A 111 -0.21 -22.56 -13.35
C VAL A 111 -0.28 -21.03 -13.50
N PRO A 112 -1.44 -20.43 -13.79
CA PRO A 112 -1.59 -18.98 -13.86
C PRO A 112 -1.53 -18.32 -12.47
N ALA A 113 -1.11 -17.05 -12.42
CA ALA A 113 -1.11 -16.25 -11.18
C ALA A 113 -2.52 -16.12 -10.56
N ALA A 114 -3.57 -16.08 -11.39
CA ALA A 114 -4.96 -16.10 -10.94
C ALA A 114 -5.34 -17.37 -10.14
N VAL A 115 -4.58 -18.46 -10.30
CA VAL A 115 -4.77 -19.72 -9.55
C VAL A 115 -3.85 -19.77 -8.35
N SER A 116 -2.57 -19.43 -8.51
CA SER A 116 -1.59 -19.49 -7.42
C SER A 116 -1.72 -18.36 -6.40
N GLY A 117 -2.42 -17.29 -6.76
CA GLY A 117 -2.32 -15.99 -6.09
C GLY A 117 -1.16 -15.18 -6.66
N HIS A 118 -1.34 -13.86 -6.67
CA HIS A 118 -0.31 -12.90 -7.08
C HIS A 118 0.71 -12.64 -5.96
N ASP A 119 0.43 -13.09 -4.74
CA ASP A 119 1.23 -12.91 -3.53
C ASP A 119 2.03 -14.16 -3.13
N THR A 120 2.10 -15.19 -3.98
CA THR A 120 2.89 -16.39 -3.67
C THR A 120 4.40 -16.14 -3.79
N LEU A 121 5.18 -16.75 -2.88
CA LEU A 121 6.63 -16.72 -2.98
C LEU A 121 7.14 -17.61 -4.12
N PHE A 122 6.44 -18.67 -4.48
CA PHE A 122 7.00 -19.70 -5.36
C PHE A 122 6.39 -19.66 -6.76
N GLU A 123 7.22 -19.94 -7.76
CA GLU A 123 6.73 -20.39 -9.06
C GLU A 123 5.97 -21.71 -8.88
N TRP A 124 4.81 -21.84 -9.53
CA TRP A 124 4.01 -23.06 -9.48
C TRP A 124 3.96 -23.75 -10.83
N ARG A 125 4.07 -25.08 -10.81
CA ARG A 125 3.89 -25.92 -12.00
C ARG A 125 3.21 -27.22 -11.63
N CYS A 126 2.53 -27.82 -12.60
CA CYS A 126 1.99 -29.16 -12.46
C CYS A 126 3.02 -30.20 -12.94
N VAL A 127 3.24 -31.24 -12.15
CA VAL A 127 4.04 -32.42 -12.53
C VAL A 127 3.11 -33.61 -12.52
N GLY A 128 2.66 -34.03 -13.72
CA GLY A 128 1.48 -34.88 -13.79
C GLY A 128 0.31 -34.17 -13.10
N LYS A 129 -0.33 -34.82 -12.13
CA LYS A 129 -1.46 -34.28 -11.37
C LYS A 129 -1.06 -33.49 -10.11
N ASP A 130 0.22 -33.45 -9.80
CA ASP A 130 0.72 -32.90 -8.55
C ASP A 130 1.16 -31.44 -8.71
N ALA A 131 0.81 -30.62 -7.73
CA ALA A 131 1.29 -29.24 -7.64
C ALA A 131 2.69 -29.22 -7.03
N LEU A 132 3.62 -28.53 -7.70
CA LEU A 132 4.98 -28.37 -7.22
C LEU A 132 5.35 -26.90 -7.06
N ALA A 133 5.71 -26.53 -5.83
CA ALA A 133 6.34 -25.25 -5.52
C ALA A 133 7.80 -25.27 -5.98
N GLY A 134 8.14 -24.38 -6.92
CA GLY A 134 9.44 -24.24 -7.53
C GLY A 134 10.36 -23.29 -6.77
N LYS A 135 11.04 -22.43 -7.53
CA LYS A 135 11.97 -21.45 -6.99
C LYS A 135 11.22 -20.26 -6.37
N PRO A 136 11.77 -19.63 -5.33
CA PRO A 136 11.28 -18.34 -4.86
C PRO A 136 11.37 -17.27 -5.96
N LEU A 137 10.36 -16.43 -6.05
CA LEU A 137 10.22 -15.29 -6.95
C LEU A 137 10.84 -14.01 -6.37
N TRP A 138 10.90 -13.90 -5.03
CA TRP A 138 11.25 -12.66 -4.33
C TRP A 138 12.22 -12.92 -3.17
N HIS A 139 13.02 -11.91 -2.83
CA HIS A 139 13.68 -11.88 -1.54
C HIS A 139 12.77 -11.21 -0.52
N LEU A 140 12.58 -11.82 0.64
CA LEU A 140 11.73 -11.27 1.67
C LEU A 140 12.54 -10.52 2.72
N ASP A 141 12.03 -9.37 3.14
CA ASP A 141 12.52 -8.74 4.36
C ASP A 141 12.13 -9.55 5.60
N ALA A 142 12.63 -9.15 6.77
CA ALA A 142 12.32 -9.81 8.03
C ALA A 142 10.82 -9.76 8.42
N ARG A 143 10.00 -9.01 7.68
CA ARG A 143 8.56 -8.84 7.88
C ARG A 143 7.72 -9.64 6.88
N GLY A 144 8.35 -10.29 5.90
CA GLY A 144 7.70 -11.13 4.90
C GLY A 144 7.26 -10.37 3.64
N PHE A 145 7.80 -9.18 3.38
CA PHE A 145 7.50 -8.41 2.17
C PHE A 145 8.64 -8.52 1.14
N ALA A 146 8.30 -8.54 -0.15
CA ALA A 146 9.28 -8.60 -1.23
C ALA A 146 10.17 -7.34 -1.29
N ILE A 147 11.46 -7.46 -1.01
CA ILE A 147 12.39 -6.32 -0.93
C ILE A 147 12.40 -5.52 -2.24
N GLU A 148 12.27 -6.20 -3.37
CA GLU A 148 12.29 -5.61 -4.70
C GLU A 148 11.09 -4.69 -4.98
N LEU A 149 9.96 -4.92 -4.30
CA LEU A 149 8.73 -4.15 -4.50
C LEU A 149 8.62 -2.94 -3.56
N TRP A 150 9.35 -2.95 -2.44
CA TRP A 150 9.28 -1.92 -1.40
C TRP A 150 10.51 -1.03 -1.40
N LYS A 151 10.39 0.15 -2.01
CA LYS A 151 11.49 1.13 -2.16
C LYS A 151 11.44 2.20 -1.06
N PRO A 152 12.59 2.62 -0.51
CA PRO A 152 12.61 3.72 0.46
C PRO A 152 11.99 5.00 -0.12
N LEU A 153 11.10 5.61 0.66
CA LEU A 153 10.63 6.96 0.36
C LEU A 153 11.73 7.98 0.72
N PRO A 154 11.95 8.99 -0.14
CA PRO A 154 12.92 10.05 0.12
C PRO A 154 12.53 10.96 1.28
#